data_AF-A0AAD7YUE3-F1
#
_entry.id   AF-A0AAD7YUE3-F1
#
_cell.length_a   1.000
_cell.length_b   1.000
_cell.length_c   1.000
_cell.angle_alpha   90.00
_cell.angle_beta   90.00
_cell.angle_gamma   90.00
#
_symmetry.space_group_name_H-M   'P 1'
#
loop_
_entity.id
_entity.type
_entity.pdbx_description
1 polymer ?
#
loop_
_entity_poly.entity_id
_entity_poly.type
_entity_poly.pdbx_seq_one_letter_code
_entity_poly.pdbx_strand_id
1 'polypeptide(L)'
;MFAFSNNKAGRTLIHEAMSLLLPELEEHGRHDLWSYSRPSVITDLLQYWCATGDVKRMTPLKCRDLVVHGPELFYPISFHNRSQYFRTVDGNSWKHKLTHTYFIWHRFTKYNIITPGSIYGRIAHEYCPITYQRYSGMSGVWYSEYDDMHDSILD
;
A
#
# COMPACT_ATOMS: atom_id res chain seq x y z
N MET A 1 3.19 3.18 1.33
CA MET A 1 4.39 2.48 1.84
C MET A 1 5.55 2.89 0.94
N PHE A 2 6.67 3.32 1.51
CA PHE A 2 7.88 3.66 0.76
C PHE A 2 8.97 2.67 1.17
N ALA A 3 9.63 2.05 0.20
CA ALA A 3 10.80 1.23 0.43
C ALA A 3 11.95 1.82 -0.38
N PHE A 4 13.10 2.01 0.27
CA PHE A 4 14.28 2.58 -0.36
C PHE A 4 15.32 1.49 -0.60
N SER A 5 15.98 1.53 -1.75
CA SER A 5 17.04 0.57 -2.06
C SER A 5 18.25 0.75 -1.15
N ASN A 6 18.93 -0.34 -0.80
CA ASN A 6 20.14 -0.29 0.03
C ASN A 6 21.40 0.12 -0.76
N ASN A 7 21.24 0.90 -1.83
CA ASN A 7 22.36 1.45 -2.60
C ASN A 7 22.64 2.90 -2.18
N LYS A 8 23.67 3.52 -2.78
CA LYS A 8 24.04 4.91 -2.44
C LYS A 8 22.90 5.88 -2.69
N ALA A 9 22.22 5.78 -3.83
CA ALA A 9 21.11 6.67 -4.18
C ALA A 9 19.93 6.55 -3.21
N GLY A 10 19.51 5.33 -2.87
CA GLY A 10 18.45 5.09 -1.90
C GLY A 10 18.80 5.58 -0.50
N ARG A 11 20.06 5.37 -0.05
CA ARG A 11 20.55 5.91 1.23
C ARG A 11 20.62 7.43 1.28
N THR A 12 21.03 8.08 0.20
CA THR A 12 21.03 9.55 0.13
C THR A 12 19.60 10.10 0.18
N LEU A 13 18.69 9.51 -0.60
CA LEU A 13 17.29 9.95 -0.64
C LEU A 13 16.60 9.83 0.73
N ILE A 14 16.78 8.71 1.45
CA ILE A 14 16.20 8.57 2.80
C ILE A 14 16.82 9.56 3.79
N HIS A 15 18.13 9.82 3.69
CA HIS A 15 18.79 10.79 4.56
C HIS A 15 18.23 12.21 4.35
N GLU A 16 18.08 12.62 3.09
CA GLU A 16 17.43 13.90 2.74
C GLU A 16 15.98 13.94 3.21
N ALA A 17 15.19 12.89 2.97
CA ALA A 17 13.80 12.81 3.43
C ALA A 17 13.69 12.91 4.96
N MET A 18 14.55 12.21 5.71
CA MET A 18 14.56 12.28 7.16
C MET A 18 14.93 13.68 7.67
N SER A 19 15.87 14.37 7.01
CA SER A 19 16.23 15.75 7.37
C SER A 19 15.07 16.73 7.24
N LEU A 20 14.14 16.47 6.33
CA LEU A 20 12.91 17.26 6.14
C LEU A 20 11.80 16.83 7.11
N LEU A 21 11.70 15.53 7.41
CA LEU A 21 10.62 14.96 8.20
C LEU A 21 10.84 15.05 9.71
N LEU A 22 12.09 14.97 10.19
CA LEU A 22 12.41 14.96 11.63
C LEU A 22 12.03 16.26 12.35
N PRO A 23 12.33 17.47 11.83
CA PRO A 23 11.90 18.71 12.49
C PRO A 23 10.37 18.80 12.61
N GLU A 24 9.64 18.36 11.58
CA GLU A 24 8.18 18.32 11.61
C GLU A 24 7.61 17.29 12.60
N LEU A 25 8.35 16.22 12.88
CA LEU A 25 7.98 15.21 13.87
C LEU A 25 8.17 15.71 15.30
N GLU A 26 9.24 16.47 15.52
CA GLU A 26 9.65 16.95 16.84
C GLU A 26 8.88 18.21 17.28
N GLU A 27 8.60 19.14 16.37
CA GLU A 27 7.96 20.42 16.73
C GLU A 27 6.43 20.36 16.80
N HIS A 28 5.80 19.45 16.05
CA HIS A 28 4.35 19.42 15.91
C HIS A 28 3.82 18.06 16.35
N GLY A 29 3.32 17.97 17.59
CA GLY A 29 2.65 16.80 18.18
C GLY A 29 1.36 16.33 17.45
N ARG A 30 1.19 16.69 16.18
CA ARG A 30 0.15 16.25 15.25
C ARG A 30 0.58 14.99 14.52
N HIS A 31 0.78 13.91 15.27
CA HIS A 31 1.07 12.59 14.72
C HIS A 31 -0.07 12.08 13.83
N ASP A 32 -1.31 12.54 14.07
CA ASP A 32 -2.51 12.24 13.31
C ASP A 32 -2.45 12.70 11.84
N LEU A 33 -1.66 13.74 11.53
CA LEU A 33 -1.46 14.24 10.17
C LEU A 33 -0.34 13.53 9.40
N TRP A 34 0.40 12.61 10.04
CA TRP A 34 1.52 11.90 9.41
C TRP A 34 1.10 11.22 8.10
N SER A 35 -0.07 10.58 8.10
CA SER A 35 -0.55 9.82 6.94
C SER A 35 -1.01 10.71 5.76
N TYR A 36 -1.23 12.02 6.00
CA TYR A 36 -1.79 12.93 5.00
C TYR A 36 -0.74 13.84 4.37
N SER A 37 0.09 14.51 5.18
CA SER A 37 0.97 15.60 4.71
C SER A 37 2.42 15.19 4.45
N ARG A 38 2.83 14.01 4.91
CA ARG A 38 4.22 13.58 4.85
C ARG A 38 4.55 12.66 3.67
N PRO A 39 3.60 11.87 3.12
CA PRO A 39 3.79 11.27 1.80
C PRO A 39 4.05 12.29 0.69
N SER A 40 3.53 13.52 0.81
CA SER A 40 3.85 14.60 -0.13
C SER A 40 5.31 15.04 -0.02
N VAL A 41 5.92 15.11 1.17
CA VAL A 41 7.35 15.46 1.31
C VAL A 41 8.25 14.50 0.51
N ILE A 42 8.00 13.19 0.61
CA ILE A 42 8.76 12.19 -0.15
C ILE A 42 8.49 12.32 -1.65
N THR A 43 7.23 12.58 -2.02
CA THR A 43 6.84 12.77 -3.43
C THR A 43 7.51 14.01 -4.01
N ASP A 44 7.51 15.13 -3.30
CA ASP A 44 8.11 16.40 -3.71
C ASP A 44 9.64 16.27 -3.85
N LEU A 45 10.27 15.58 -2.88
CA LEU A 45 11.70 15.25 -2.97
C LEU A 45 12.01 14.40 -4.19
N LEU A 46 11.18 13.39 -4.51
CA LEU A 46 11.33 12.58 -5.72
C LEU A 46 11.14 13.40 -6.99
N GLN A 47 10.17 14.32 -7.01
CA GLN A 47 9.93 15.19 -8.16
C GLN A 47 11.11 16.11 -8.43
N TYR A 48 11.72 16.66 -7.36
CA TYR A 48 12.95 17.42 -7.43
C TYR A 48 14.12 16.55 -7.92
N TRP A 49 14.32 15.39 -7.30
CA TRP A 49 15.41 14.47 -7.60
C TRP A 49 15.40 13.97 -9.06
N CYS A 50 14.21 13.66 -9.57
CA CYS A 50 13.98 13.15 -10.92
C CYS A 50 13.70 14.25 -11.96
N ALA A 51 13.66 15.52 -11.55
CA ALA A 51 13.30 16.67 -12.37
C ALA A 51 11.98 16.48 -13.16
N THR A 52 10.96 15.91 -12.53
CA THR A 52 9.64 15.72 -13.16
C THR A 52 8.53 15.55 -12.12
N GLY A 53 7.38 16.20 -12.37
CA GLY A 53 6.16 16.02 -11.57
C GLY A 53 5.37 14.74 -11.91
N ASP A 54 5.71 14.06 -13.00
CA ASP A 54 5.00 12.88 -13.48
C ASP A 54 5.77 11.60 -13.09
N VAL A 55 5.20 10.83 -12.17
CA VAL A 55 5.76 9.56 -11.69
C VAL A 55 6.06 8.59 -12.85
N LYS A 56 5.25 8.60 -13.91
CA LYS A 56 5.48 7.72 -15.09
C LYS A 56 6.75 8.09 -15.86
N ARG A 57 7.25 9.31 -15.66
CA ARG A 57 8.47 9.83 -16.30
C ARG A 57 9.70 9.71 -15.40
N MET A 58 9.57 9.17 -14.18
CA MET A 58 10.66 8.93 -13.24
C MET A 58 11.42 7.65 -13.61
N THR A 59 12.26 7.72 -14.65
CA THR A 59 13.10 6.60 -15.10
C THR A 59 14.45 6.60 -14.38
N PRO A 60 15.15 5.45 -14.29
CA PRO A 60 16.49 5.39 -13.67
C PRO A 60 17.48 6.40 -14.25
N LEU A 61 17.43 6.63 -15.57
CA LEU A 61 18.25 7.64 -16.24
C LEU A 61 18.01 9.06 -15.71
N LYS A 62 16.76 9.41 -15.41
CA LYS A 62 16.39 10.74 -14.87
C LYS A 62 16.56 10.83 -13.36
N CYS A 63 16.43 9.71 -12.66
CA CYS A 63 16.42 9.64 -11.21
C CYS A 63 17.76 9.15 -10.62
N ARG A 64 18.87 9.27 -11.35
CA ARG A 64 20.22 8.89 -10.89
C ARG A 64 20.26 7.43 -10.38
N ASP A 65 19.81 6.51 -11.22
CA ASP A 65 19.69 5.07 -11.00
C ASP A 65 18.65 4.63 -9.95
N LEU A 66 17.83 5.56 -9.46
CA LEU A 66 16.66 5.21 -8.65
C LEU A 66 15.53 4.68 -9.55
N VAL A 67 15.02 3.50 -9.22
CA VAL A 67 13.82 2.94 -9.85
C VAL A 67 12.60 3.38 -9.06
N VAL A 68 11.72 4.15 -9.69
CA VAL A 68 10.42 4.51 -9.12
C VAL A 68 9.35 3.61 -9.74
N HIS A 69 8.74 2.78 -8.90
CA HIS A 69 7.70 1.85 -9.30
C HIS A 69 6.33 2.54 -9.35
N GLY A 70 5.55 2.27 -10.39
CA GLY A 70 4.23 2.86 -10.56
C GLY A 70 3.20 2.30 -9.57
N PRO A 71 2.12 3.06 -9.30
CA PRO A 71 1.09 2.66 -8.35
C PRO A 71 0.35 1.39 -8.77
N GLU A 72 0.31 1.03 -10.05
CA GLU A 72 -0.32 -0.19 -10.56
C GLU A 72 0.27 -1.49 -9.97
N LEU A 73 1.54 -1.44 -9.54
CA LEU A 73 2.21 -2.58 -8.91
C LEU A 73 1.77 -2.79 -7.45
N PHE A 74 1.32 -1.72 -6.78
CA PHE A 74 0.99 -1.75 -5.34
C PHE A 74 -0.48 -1.52 -5.00
N TYR A 75 -1.19 -0.84 -5.89
CA TYR A 75 -2.59 -0.40 -5.78
C TYR A 75 -3.35 -0.77 -7.06
N PRO A 76 -3.46 -2.07 -7.41
CA PRO A 76 -4.17 -2.48 -8.61
C PRO A 76 -5.64 -2.03 -8.64
N ILE A 77 -6.26 -1.91 -7.47
CA ILE A 77 -7.55 -1.27 -7.26
C ILE A 77 -7.29 0.04 -6.51
N SER A 78 -7.64 1.18 -7.12
CA SER A 78 -7.43 2.50 -6.52
C SER A 78 -8.33 2.75 -5.31
N PHE A 79 -7.96 3.69 -4.44
CA PHE A 79 -8.73 4.08 -3.27
C PHE A 79 -10.18 4.47 -3.60
N HIS A 80 -10.39 5.18 -4.71
CA HIS A 80 -11.73 5.58 -5.17
C HIS A 80 -12.59 4.37 -5.56
N ASN A 81 -11.96 3.28 -5.97
CA ASN A 81 -12.58 2.02 -6.37
C ASN A 81 -12.53 0.94 -5.29
N ARG A 82 -12.17 1.29 -4.03
CA ARG A 82 -11.98 0.32 -2.92
C ARG A 82 -13.17 -0.60 -2.66
N SER A 83 -14.39 -0.22 -3.02
CA SER A 83 -15.57 -1.10 -2.88
C SER A 83 -15.52 -2.34 -3.79
N GLN A 84 -14.69 -2.33 -4.85
CA GLN A 84 -14.49 -3.47 -5.73
C GLN A 84 -13.92 -4.68 -5.00
N TYR A 85 -13.14 -4.48 -3.92
CA TYR A 85 -12.59 -5.58 -3.11
C TYR A 85 -13.68 -6.51 -2.55
N PHE A 86 -14.90 -6.00 -2.36
CA PHE A 86 -16.00 -6.75 -1.75
C PHE A 86 -16.97 -7.33 -2.77
N ARG A 87 -16.70 -7.14 -4.08
CA ARG A 87 -17.53 -7.71 -5.15
C ARG A 87 -17.09 -9.14 -5.44
N THR A 88 -18.07 -10.02 -5.61
CA THR A 88 -17.85 -11.37 -6.11
C THR A 88 -17.30 -11.33 -7.53
N VAL A 89 -16.29 -12.15 -7.79
CA VAL A 89 -15.68 -12.31 -9.11
C VAL A 89 -15.60 -13.78 -9.49
N ASP A 90 -15.65 -14.05 -10.78
CA ASP A 90 -15.48 -15.39 -11.31
C ASP A 90 -14.00 -15.72 -11.55
N GLY A 91 -13.61 -16.94 -11.12
CA GLY A 91 -12.27 -17.48 -11.30
C GLY A 91 -11.15 -16.57 -10.76
N ASN A 92 -10.12 -16.36 -11.59
CA ASN A 92 -8.91 -15.62 -11.26
C ASN A 92 -8.87 -14.20 -11.88
N SER A 93 -10.02 -13.63 -12.24
CA SER A 93 -10.10 -12.30 -12.86
C SER A 93 -9.54 -11.16 -11.98
N TRP A 94 -9.42 -11.38 -10.67
CA TRP A 94 -8.81 -10.47 -9.70
C TRP A 94 -7.27 -10.49 -9.69
N LYS A 95 -6.64 -11.50 -10.30
CA LYS A 95 -5.17 -11.61 -10.34
C LYS A 95 -4.64 -10.68 -11.43
N HIS A 96 -3.94 -9.63 -10.99
CA HIS A 96 -3.26 -8.70 -11.89
C HIS A 96 -1.81 -9.17 -12.09
N LYS A 97 -1.38 -9.36 -13.34
CA LYS A 97 -0.08 -9.97 -13.69
C LYS A 97 1.15 -9.28 -13.07
N LEU A 98 1.05 -7.99 -12.77
CA LEU A 98 2.16 -7.16 -12.30
C LEU A 98 2.01 -6.75 -10.83
N THR A 99 0.97 -7.21 -10.12
CA THR A 99 0.74 -6.79 -8.75
C THR A 99 1.71 -7.44 -7.79
N HIS A 100 2.40 -6.61 -7.01
CA HIS A 100 3.26 -7.01 -5.90
C HIS A 100 2.50 -7.00 -4.57
N THR A 101 1.60 -6.04 -4.38
CA THR A 101 0.82 -5.92 -3.14
C THR A 101 -0.63 -5.57 -3.41
N TYR A 102 -1.51 -6.05 -2.53
CA TYR A 102 -2.90 -5.60 -2.45
C TYR A 102 -3.06 -4.73 -1.21
N PHE A 103 -3.62 -3.54 -1.37
CA PHE A 103 -3.81 -2.60 -0.26
C PHE A 103 -5.29 -2.44 0.07
N ILE A 104 -5.67 -2.75 1.31
CA ILE A 104 -7.03 -2.58 1.82
C ILE A 104 -7.07 -1.41 2.80
N TRP A 105 -7.93 -0.44 2.53
CA TRP A 105 -8.09 0.75 3.37
C TRP A 105 -9.03 0.51 4.55
N HIS A 106 -8.54 -0.20 5.58
CA HIS A 106 -9.30 -0.60 6.77
C HIS A 106 -10.29 0.47 7.25
N ARG A 107 -9.84 1.69 7.53
CA ARG A 107 -10.68 2.78 8.07
C ARG A 107 -11.95 3.01 7.25
N PHE A 108 -11.88 2.80 5.94
CA PHE A 108 -12.96 3.03 5.00
C PHE A 108 -13.69 1.75 4.59
N THR A 109 -13.17 0.58 4.95
CA THR A 109 -13.73 -0.70 4.54
C THR A 109 -14.25 -1.54 5.70
N LYS A 110 -14.00 -1.14 6.96
CA LYS A 110 -14.14 -1.96 8.17
C LYS A 110 -15.51 -2.61 8.50
N TYR A 111 -16.53 -2.36 7.70
CA TYR A 111 -17.87 -2.93 7.88
C TYR A 111 -18.41 -3.59 6.61
N ASN A 112 -17.55 -3.79 5.60
CA ASN A 112 -17.95 -4.53 4.43
C ASN A 112 -17.93 -6.03 4.72
N ILE A 113 -18.92 -6.71 4.17
CA ILE A 113 -19.00 -8.17 4.21
C ILE A 113 -18.01 -8.73 3.20
N ILE A 114 -17.14 -9.60 3.66
CA ILE A 114 -16.24 -10.40 2.83
C ILE A 114 -16.89 -11.75 2.62
N THR A 115 -16.98 -12.18 1.37
CA THR A 115 -17.47 -13.52 0.99
C THR A 115 -16.32 -14.31 0.35
N PRO A 116 -16.37 -15.65 0.30
CA PRO A 116 -15.32 -16.44 -0.33
C PRO A 116 -15.09 -16.10 -1.81
N GLY A 117 -16.14 -15.64 -2.48
CA GLY A 117 -16.10 -15.26 -3.89
C GLY A 117 -15.63 -13.83 -4.14
N SER A 118 -15.55 -12.98 -3.11
CA SER A 118 -15.11 -11.59 -3.28
C SER A 118 -13.62 -11.50 -3.59
N ILE A 119 -13.20 -10.40 -4.20
CA ILE A 119 -11.77 -10.17 -4.48
C ILE A 119 -10.94 -10.26 -3.19
N TYR A 120 -11.38 -9.60 -2.11
CA TYR A 120 -10.75 -9.72 -0.79
C TYR A 120 -10.73 -11.18 -0.37
N GLY A 121 -11.87 -11.87 -0.37
CA GLY A 121 -11.97 -13.25 0.08
C GLY A 121 -10.98 -14.17 -0.63
N ARG A 122 -10.82 -14.00 -1.94
CA ARG A 122 -9.86 -14.74 -2.76
C ARG A 122 -8.40 -14.39 -2.45
N ILE A 123 -8.09 -13.11 -2.25
CA ILE A 123 -6.74 -12.66 -1.83
C ILE A 123 -6.38 -13.25 -0.47
N ALA A 124 -7.27 -13.15 0.52
CA ALA A 124 -7.03 -13.64 1.87
C ALA A 124 -6.90 -15.17 1.88
N HIS A 125 -7.71 -15.88 1.12
CA HIS A 125 -7.60 -17.33 1.00
C HIS A 125 -6.25 -17.78 0.43
N GLU A 126 -5.78 -17.11 -0.63
CA GLU A 126 -4.54 -17.45 -1.33
C GLU A 126 -3.29 -17.07 -0.53
N TYR A 127 -3.23 -15.82 -0.05
CA TYR A 127 -2.00 -15.23 0.49
C TYR A 127 -1.96 -15.14 2.01
N CYS A 128 -3.10 -15.27 2.68
CA CYS A 128 -3.21 -15.20 4.14
C CYS A 128 -4.05 -16.37 4.70
N PRO A 129 -3.71 -17.64 4.40
CA PRO A 129 -4.59 -18.79 4.66
C PRO A 129 -4.92 -18.96 6.15
N ILE A 130 -4.00 -18.62 7.05
CA ILE A 130 -4.21 -18.69 8.50
C ILE A 130 -5.26 -17.65 8.94
N THR A 131 -5.07 -16.39 8.56
CA THR A 131 -6.07 -15.32 8.76
C THR A 131 -7.42 -15.73 8.18
N TYR A 132 -7.45 -16.19 6.93
CA TYR A 132 -8.68 -16.58 6.27
C TYR A 132 -9.43 -17.66 7.05
N GLN A 133 -8.75 -18.73 7.47
CA GLN A 133 -9.36 -19.80 8.26
C GLN A 133 -9.89 -19.31 9.61
N ARG A 134 -9.15 -18.41 10.28
CA ARG A 134 -9.53 -17.89 11.60
C ARG A 134 -10.81 -17.07 11.56
N TYR A 135 -10.95 -16.19 10.57
CA TYR A 135 -12.04 -15.21 10.54
C TYR A 135 -13.23 -15.64 9.69
N SER A 136 -13.02 -16.43 8.62
CA SER A 136 -14.09 -16.79 7.69
C SER A 136 -15.09 -17.82 8.26
N GLY A 137 -14.73 -18.54 9.33
CA GLY A 137 -15.59 -19.53 9.97
C GLY A 137 -16.08 -20.62 9.01
N MET A 138 -17.23 -21.23 9.31
CA MET A 138 -17.82 -22.29 8.46
C MET A 138 -18.52 -21.76 7.20
N SER A 139 -19.04 -20.53 7.24
CA SER A 139 -19.75 -19.90 6.12
C SER A 139 -18.81 -19.25 5.11
N GLY A 140 -17.55 -19.04 5.48
CA GLY A 140 -16.58 -18.30 4.69
C GLY A 140 -16.84 -16.78 4.66
N VAL A 141 -17.73 -16.27 5.50
CA VAL A 141 -18.21 -14.88 5.48
C VAL A 141 -17.82 -14.17 6.77
N TRP A 142 -17.16 -13.01 6.65
CA TRP A 142 -16.73 -12.21 7.80
C TRP A 142 -16.75 -10.71 7.50
N TYR A 143 -16.69 -9.88 8.54
CA TYR A 143 -16.50 -8.44 8.40
C TYR A 143 -15.02 -8.13 8.37
N SER A 144 -14.60 -7.14 7.58
CA SER A 144 -13.19 -6.70 7.62
C SER A 144 -12.92 -5.93 8.92
N GLU A 145 -12.70 -6.59 10.05
CA GLU A 145 -12.48 -5.91 11.34
C GLU A 145 -11.00 -5.51 11.53
N TYR A 146 -10.71 -4.83 12.65
CA TYR A 146 -9.41 -4.20 12.92
C TYR A 146 -8.24 -5.18 13.03
N ASP A 147 -8.52 -6.43 13.43
CA ASP A 147 -7.49 -7.41 13.79
C ASP A 147 -7.15 -8.41 12.67
N ASP A 148 -7.86 -8.38 11.54
CA ASP A 148 -7.81 -9.51 10.60
C ASP A 148 -6.43 -9.71 9.92
N MET A 149 -5.66 -8.64 9.71
CA MET A 149 -4.48 -8.68 8.82
C MET A 149 -3.19 -8.12 9.42
N HIS A 150 -3.24 -7.50 10.60
CA HIS A 150 -2.04 -6.92 11.23
C HIS A 150 -1.21 -7.97 11.98
N ASP A 151 -1.85 -9.04 12.44
CA ASP A 151 -1.23 -10.11 13.25
C ASP A 151 -0.55 -11.20 12.41
N SER A 152 -0.76 -11.26 11.08
CA SER A 152 -0.20 -12.31 10.21
C SER A 152 1.08 -11.92 9.47
N ILE A 153 1.58 -10.70 9.65
CA ILE A 153 2.85 -10.22 9.07
C ILE A 153 3.99 -10.24 10.11
N LEU A 154 3.68 -10.53 11.39
CA LEU A 154 4.64 -10.51 12.50
C LEU A 154 4.99 -11.90 13.07
N ASP A 155 4.49 -12.98 12.46
CA ASP A 155 4.89 -14.37 12.77
C ASP A 155 5.70 -15.00 11.62
#